data_AF-A0AAD5M942-F1
#
_entry.id   AF-A0AAD5M942-F1
#
_cell.length_a   1.000
_cell.length_b   1.000
_cell.length_c   1.000
_cell.angle_alpha   90.00
_cell.angle_beta   90.00
_cell.angle_gamma   90.00
#
_symmetry.space_group_name_H-M   'P 1'
#
loop_
_entity.id
_entity.type
_entity.pdbx_description
1 polymer ?
#
loop_
_entity_poly.entity_id
_entity_poly.type
_entity_poly.pdbx_seq_one_letter_code
_entity_poly.pdbx_strand_id
1 'polypeptide(L)'
;MDETPSAENISSTSTVIEAPRKLTKAEKKALYKPSYAEPHDTRRRVLKDVYMNEKDDNLKYELLTSILYAVYESDENPYLAMLELHKICPDYSTNKPKSLAGLTANSLRSWLLKQANPTEIFEKCVTKELQMEAFRVATAKHTGYLKLFKELFCLDKREILPLLKEEVNSMIGRHMFKEAMDVAEEFELHHDYGLHEFVIPCILQDKLNAVVKYIGSDKQIQTELVTYLDGFVGLSESEVINRLRSFKDDEVMTLKYERFTGKTIEKMIYKLATELVLPIDKVAPKLFSCTKRRRTSLQSTIKVRYSRT
;
A
#
# COMPACT_ATOMS: atom_id res chain seq x y z
N MET A 1 -7.42 -48.84 -72.37
CA MET A 1 -7.18 -50.12 -71.70
C MET A 1 -6.25 -49.80 -70.55
N ASP A 2 -6.79 -49.27 -69.46
CA ASP A 2 -7.59 -49.93 -68.42
C ASP A 2 -6.71 -50.41 -67.25
N GLU A 3 -7.21 -50.06 -66.06
CA GLU A 3 -7.06 -50.73 -64.77
C GLU A 3 -5.79 -50.51 -63.92
N THR A 4 -5.90 -49.56 -62.98
CA THR A 4 -5.58 -49.73 -61.54
C THR A 4 -6.54 -50.75 -60.88
N PRO A 5 -6.45 -51.19 -59.58
CA PRO A 5 -5.58 -50.78 -58.45
C PRO A 5 -5.14 -51.90 -57.45
N SER A 6 -4.29 -51.55 -56.45
CA SER A 6 -4.38 -51.90 -55.00
C SER A 6 -2.97 -52.04 -54.39
N ALA A 7 -2.51 -51.21 -53.44
CA ALA A 7 -2.94 -50.96 -52.05
C ALA A 7 -2.02 -51.70 -51.06
N GLU A 8 -1.06 -50.99 -50.46
CA GLU A 8 -0.41 -51.42 -49.22
C GLU A 8 -0.42 -50.30 -48.17
N ASN A 9 -1.14 -50.64 -47.11
CA ASN A 9 -1.20 -50.13 -45.74
C ASN A 9 -0.14 -49.12 -45.26
N ILE A 10 -0.63 -47.93 -44.90
CA ILE A 10 0.02 -47.04 -43.92
C ILE A 10 -0.65 -47.30 -42.56
N SER A 11 0.12 -47.86 -41.63
CA SER A 11 -0.28 -48.08 -40.24
C SER A 11 -0.14 -46.77 -39.44
N SER A 12 -1.28 -46.17 -39.12
CA SER A 12 -1.39 -44.98 -38.27
C SER A 12 -1.09 -45.34 -36.81
N THR A 13 0.05 -44.87 -36.30
CA THR A 13 0.34 -44.88 -34.85
C THR A 13 -0.35 -43.69 -34.21
N SER A 14 -1.40 -43.95 -33.44
CA SER A 14 -2.15 -42.95 -32.68
C SER A 14 -1.34 -42.44 -31.50
N THR A 15 -0.85 -41.20 -31.58
CA THR A 15 -0.40 -40.44 -30.41
C THR A 15 -1.61 -40.07 -29.57
N VAL A 16 -1.82 -40.79 -28.47
CA VAL A 16 -2.76 -40.40 -27.42
C VAL A 16 -2.18 -39.16 -26.73
N ILE A 17 -2.77 -38.01 -27.05
CA ILE A 17 -2.54 -36.75 -26.33
C ILE A 17 -3.23 -36.90 -24.97
N GLU A 18 -2.46 -37.31 -23.95
CA GLU A 18 -2.93 -37.29 -22.57
C GLU A 18 -3.20 -35.84 -22.15
N ALA A 19 -4.48 -35.54 -21.88
CA ALA A 19 -4.89 -34.25 -21.36
C ALA A 19 -4.17 -33.97 -20.03
N PRO A 20 -3.71 -32.73 -19.77
CA PRO A 20 -2.95 -32.41 -18.57
C PRO A 20 -3.78 -32.74 -17.32
N ARG A 21 -3.30 -33.72 -16.55
CA ARG A 21 -3.90 -34.16 -15.28
C ARG A 21 -4.11 -32.93 -14.39
N LYS A 22 -5.37 -32.62 -14.08
CA LYS A 22 -5.71 -31.57 -13.12
C LYS A 22 -5.20 -32.00 -11.74
N LEU A 23 -4.07 -31.43 -11.33
CA LEU A 23 -3.51 -31.61 -9.99
C LEU A 23 -4.59 -31.34 -8.93
N THR A 24 -4.73 -32.25 -7.99
CA THR A 24 -5.58 -32.08 -6.81
C THR A 24 -5.10 -30.89 -5.99
N LYS A 25 -5.96 -30.35 -5.12
CA LYS A 25 -5.59 -29.24 -4.22
C LYS A 25 -4.39 -29.59 -3.32
N ALA A 26 -4.27 -30.86 -2.94
CA ALA A 26 -3.13 -31.37 -2.17
C ALA A 26 -1.84 -31.43 -3.01
N GLU A 27 -1.91 -31.94 -4.24
CA GLU A 27 -0.77 -31.98 -5.18
C GLU A 27 -0.32 -30.56 -5.59
N LYS A 28 -1.25 -29.64 -5.84
CA LYS A 28 -0.92 -28.21 -6.07
C LYS A 28 -0.27 -27.59 -4.83
N LYS A 29 -0.80 -27.87 -3.63
CA LYS A 29 -0.23 -27.35 -2.36
C LYS A 29 1.16 -27.92 -2.06
N ALA A 30 1.44 -29.15 -2.47
CA ALA A 30 2.77 -29.76 -2.37
C ALA A 30 3.73 -29.19 -3.42
N LEU A 31 3.28 -29.02 -4.67
CA LEU A 31 4.07 -28.49 -5.78
C LEU A 31 4.46 -27.01 -5.58
N TYR A 32 3.57 -26.22 -4.99
CA TYR A 32 3.80 -24.79 -4.71
C TYR A 32 4.08 -24.53 -3.22
N LYS A 33 4.48 -25.55 -2.44
CA LYS A 33 4.89 -25.33 -1.06
C LYS A 33 6.16 -24.48 -1.09
N PRO A 34 6.16 -23.26 -0.55
CA PRO A 34 7.38 -22.48 -0.46
C PRO A 34 8.38 -23.28 0.38
N SER A 35 9.53 -23.61 -0.21
CA SER A 35 10.66 -24.19 0.51
C SER A 35 11.60 -23.05 0.87
N TYR A 36 11.90 -22.90 2.15
CA TYR A 36 12.83 -21.89 2.64
C TYR A 36 14.17 -22.55 3.00
N ALA A 37 15.26 -21.79 3.01
CA ALA A 37 16.56 -22.30 3.44
C ALA A 37 16.53 -22.67 4.93
N GLU A 38 17.29 -23.69 5.33
CA GLU A 38 17.53 -23.95 6.74
C GLU A 38 18.53 -22.92 7.31
N PRO A 39 18.43 -22.54 8.59
CA PRO A 39 17.49 -23.05 9.61
C PRO A 39 16.09 -22.38 9.58
N HIS A 40 15.84 -21.45 8.66
CA HIS A 40 14.62 -20.63 8.64
C HIS A 40 13.33 -21.41 8.35
N ASP A 41 13.35 -22.46 7.53
CA ASP A 41 12.16 -23.30 7.33
C ASP A 41 11.75 -24.02 8.62
N THR A 42 12.71 -24.61 9.34
CA THR A 42 12.44 -25.26 10.62
C THR A 42 11.92 -24.26 11.66
N ARG A 43 12.57 -23.11 11.81
CA ARG A 43 12.13 -22.04 12.73
C ARG A 43 10.71 -21.57 12.41
N ARG A 44 10.42 -21.33 11.14
CA ARG A 44 9.08 -20.96 10.68
C ARG A 44 8.04 -22.02 11.00
N ARG A 45 8.33 -23.30 10.80
CA ARG A 45 7.40 -24.40 11.12
C ARG A 45 7.06 -24.42 12.60
N VAL A 46 8.06 -24.32 13.47
CA VAL A 46 7.87 -24.28 14.93
C VAL A 46 7.05 -23.07 15.36
N LEU A 47 7.43 -21.86 14.92
CA LEU A 47 6.70 -20.62 15.24
C LEU A 47 5.25 -20.69 14.78
N LYS A 48 5.02 -21.21 13.56
CA LYS A 48 3.67 -21.36 13.03
C LYS A 48 2.85 -22.38 13.82
N ASP A 49 3.45 -23.48 14.25
CA ASP A 49 2.76 -24.51 15.02
C ASP A 49 2.25 -23.96 16.35
N VAL A 50 3.12 -23.29 17.11
CA VAL A 50 2.76 -22.61 18.37
C VAL A 50 1.66 -21.56 18.11
N TYR A 51 1.83 -20.71 17.10
CA TYR A 51 0.88 -19.63 16.81
C TYR A 51 -0.53 -20.15 16.46
N MET A 52 -0.63 -21.32 15.81
CA MET A 52 -1.91 -21.87 15.35
C MET A 52 -2.57 -22.81 16.37
N ASN A 53 -1.77 -23.50 17.19
CA ASN A 53 -2.28 -24.56 18.06
C ASN A 53 -2.43 -24.13 19.53
N GLU A 54 -1.66 -23.14 20.00
CA GLU A 54 -1.76 -22.67 21.38
C GLU A 54 -2.96 -21.73 21.58
N LYS A 55 -3.87 -22.16 22.46
CA LYS A 55 -5.16 -21.49 22.71
C LYS A 55 -5.05 -20.44 23.81
N ASP A 56 -4.15 -20.62 24.76
CA ASP A 56 -3.88 -19.61 25.77
C ASP A 56 -3.05 -18.48 25.14
N ASP A 57 -3.63 -17.28 25.04
CA ASP A 57 -2.99 -16.14 24.40
C ASP A 57 -1.71 -15.68 25.12
N ASN A 58 -1.64 -15.81 26.45
CA ASN A 58 -0.46 -15.42 27.23
C ASN A 58 0.66 -16.44 27.04
N LEU A 59 0.35 -17.73 27.19
CA LEU A 59 1.31 -18.80 26.99
C LEU A 59 1.84 -18.82 25.55
N LYS A 60 0.95 -18.64 24.56
CA LYS A 60 1.34 -18.50 23.15
C LYS A 60 2.35 -17.38 22.96
N TYR A 61 2.08 -16.21 23.52
CA TYR A 61 2.97 -15.05 23.40
C TYR A 61 4.33 -15.30 24.07
N GLU A 62 4.32 -15.92 25.25
CA GLU A 62 5.54 -16.28 25.99
C GLU A 62 6.40 -17.28 25.20
N LEU A 63 5.79 -18.37 24.71
CA LEU A 63 6.47 -19.39 23.92
C LEU A 63 7.07 -18.82 22.63
N LEU A 64 6.29 -18.03 21.86
CA LEU A 64 6.77 -17.40 20.64
C LEU A 64 7.93 -16.45 20.93
N THR A 65 7.82 -15.64 21.98
CA THR A 65 8.88 -14.71 22.38
C THR A 65 10.16 -15.45 22.79
N SER A 66 10.02 -16.51 23.59
CA SER A 66 11.15 -17.34 24.03
C SER A 66 11.88 -17.99 22.83
N ILE A 67 11.13 -18.56 21.89
CA ILE A 67 11.70 -19.15 20.66
C ILE A 67 12.44 -18.08 19.84
N LEU A 68 11.82 -16.91 19.63
CA LEU A 68 12.43 -15.82 18.86
C LEU A 68 13.71 -15.29 19.54
N TYR A 69 13.72 -15.20 20.86
CA TYR A 69 14.91 -14.78 21.61
C TYR A 69 16.06 -15.76 21.45
N ALA A 70 15.78 -17.07 21.55
CA ALA A 70 16.79 -18.10 21.32
C ALA A 70 17.36 -18.03 19.89
N VAL A 71 16.54 -17.69 18.89
CA VAL A 71 17.02 -17.43 17.53
C VAL A 71 17.96 -16.22 17.49
N TYR A 72 17.57 -15.09 18.07
CA TYR A 72 18.38 -13.86 18.04
C TYR A 72 19.68 -13.96 18.85
N GLU A 73 19.71 -14.81 19.88
CA GLU A 73 20.91 -15.08 20.67
C GLU A 73 21.87 -16.04 19.96
N SER A 74 21.35 -16.98 19.16
CA SER A 74 22.18 -17.99 18.48
C SER A 74 22.69 -17.56 17.11
N ASP A 75 22.02 -16.63 16.43
CA ASP A 75 22.42 -16.18 15.11
C ASP A 75 23.50 -15.10 15.14
N GLU A 76 24.42 -15.16 14.16
CA GLU A 76 25.48 -14.16 14.00
C GLU A 76 24.93 -12.75 13.72
N ASN A 77 23.78 -12.67 13.04
CA ASN A 77 23.11 -11.42 12.69
C ASN A 77 21.61 -11.49 13.04
N PRO A 78 21.19 -11.04 14.24
CA PRO A 78 19.80 -11.10 14.68
C PRO A 78 18.86 -10.22 13.85
N TYR A 79 19.37 -9.14 13.24
CA TYR A 79 18.59 -8.26 12.36
C TYR A 79 18.21 -8.98 11.07
N LEU A 80 19.17 -9.67 10.45
CA LEU A 80 18.94 -10.48 9.26
C LEU A 80 17.97 -11.64 9.57
N ALA A 81 18.20 -12.35 10.67
CA ALA A 81 17.35 -13.45 11.12
C ALA A 81 15.88 -13.03 11.30
N MET A 82 15.65 -11.91 12.00
CA MET A 82 14.33 -11.32 12.16
C MET A 82 13.70 -11.00 10.80
N LEU A 83 14.46 -10.38 9.89
CA LEU A 83 13.98 -9.96 8.59
C LEU A 83 13.58 -11.14 7.69
N GLU A 84 14.39 -12.20 7.69
CA GLU A 84 14.10 -13.43 6.96
C GLU A 84 12.89 -14.15 7.54
N LEU A 85 12.79 -14.27 8.86
CA LEU A 85 11.62 -14.84 9.53
C LEU A 85 10.34 -14.03 9.24
N HIS A 86 10.42 -12.70 9.27
CA HIS A 86 9.29 -11.82 8.97
C HIS A 86 8.75 -12.04 7.55
N LYS A 87 9.64 -12.11 6.54
CA LYS A 87 9.28 -12.35 5.13
C LYS A 87 8.50 -13.64 4.90
N ILE A 88 8.84 -14.69 5.66
CA ILE A 88 8.30 -16.04 5.46
C ILE A 88 7.09 -16.33 6.35
N CYS A 89 6.70 -15.40 7.22
CA CYS A 89 5.51 -15.51 8.04
C CYS A 89 4.25 -15.63 7.15
N PRO A 90 3.30 -16.53 7.49
CA PRO A 90 2.10 -16.75 6.67
C PRO A 90 1.17 -15.54 6.62
N ASP A 91 1.30 -14.61 7.56
CA ASP A 91 0.47 -13.42 7.73
C ASP A 91 1.24 -12.11 7.47
N TYR A 92 2.40 -12.19 6.81
CA TYR A 92 3.22 -11.04 6.41
C TYR A 92 2.45 -10.01 5.56
N SER A 93 1.49 -10.46 4.75
CA SER A 93 0.63 -9.55 3.97
C SER A 93 -0.48 -8.87 4.79
N THR A 94 -0.60 -9.16 6.09
CA THR A 94 -1.67 -8.64 6.94
C THR A 94 -1.13 -7.64 7.95
N ASN A 95 -1.75 -6.46 8.01
CA ASN A 95 -1.38 -5.42 8.98
C ASN A 95 -2.11 -5.65 10.32
N LYS A 96 -1.85 -6.78 10.98
CA LYS A 96 -2.46 -7.12 12.28
C LYS A 96 -1.44 -6.96 13.41
N PRO A 97 -1.77 -6.24 14.51
CA PRO A 97 -0.83 -6.03 15.62
C PRO A 97 -0.33 -7.32 16.29
N LYS A 98 -1.18 -8.36 16.38
CA LYS A 98 -0.86 -9.67 16.98
C LYS A 98 -0.49 -10.76 15.95
N SER A 99 -0.20 -10.37 14.71
CA SER A 99 0.28 -11.33 13.69
C SER A 99 1.64 -11.91 14.09
N LEU A 100 1.96 -13.09 13.57
CA LEU A 100 3.26 -13.70 13.75
C LEU A 100 4.38 -12.85 13.13
N ALA A 101 4.14 -12.24 11.96
CA ALA A 101 5.05 -11.28 11.34
C ALA A 101 5.33 -10.07 12.28
N GLY A 102 4.28 -9.50 12.87
CA GLY A 102 4.40 -8.41 13.83
C GLY A 102 5.11 -8.82 15.13
N LEU A 103 4.82 -10.01 15.64
CA LEU A 103 5.51 -10.56 16.82
C LEU A 103 7.00 -10.74 16.55
N THR A 104 7.38 -11.27 15.39
CA THR A 104 8.79 -11.46 15.00
C THR A 104 9.60 -10.16 15.13
N ALA A 105 9.10 -9.06 14.55
CA ALA A 105 9.78 -7.76 14.61
C ALA A 105 9.75 -7.12 16.00
N ASN A 106 8.62 -7.21 16.73
CA ASN A 106 8.52 -6.68 18.09
C ASN A 106 9.41 -7.44 19.07
N SER A 107 9.53 -8.76 18.93
CA SER A 107 10.41 -9.57 19.77
C SER A 107 11.88 -9.18 19.57
N LEU A 108 12.32 -8.83 18.35
CA LEU A 108 13.67 -8.32 18.14
C LEU A 108 13.87 -7.01 18.91
N ARG A 109 12.93 -6.07 18.80
CA ARG A 109 12.98 -4.80 19.55
C ARG A 109 13.08 -5.06 21.05
N SER A 110 12.22 -5.92 21.61
CA SER A 110 12.25 -6.26 23.03
C SER A 110 13.52 -7.01 23.45
N TRP A 111 14.08 -7.83 22.57
CA TRP A 111 15.34 -8.54 22.82
C TRP A 111 16.53 -7.58 22.85
N LEU A 112 16.60 -6.63 21.90
CA LEU A 112 17.64 -5.59 21.85
C LEU A 112 17.67 -4.73 23.12
N LEU A 113 16.49 -4.37 23.66
CA LEU A 113 16.37 -3.63 24.92
C LEU A 113 16.92 -4.38 26.14
N LYS A 114 17.11 -5.69 26.04
CA LYS A 114 17.68 -6.54 27.11
C LYS A 114 19.18 -6.76 26.96
N GLN A 115 19.77 -6.32 25.85
CA GLN A 115 21.20 -6.50 25.60
C GLN A 115 22.02 -5.44 26.34
N ALA A 116 23.23 -5.80 26.76
CA ALA A 116 24.14 -4.86 27.43
C ALA A 116 24.60 -3.74 26.48
N ASN A 117 24.94 -4.09 25.23
CA ASN A 117 25.48 -3.17 24.22
C ASN A 117 24.68 -3.23 22.89
N PRO A 118 23.43 -2.77 22.84
CA PRO A 118 22.61 -2.84 21.62
C PRO A 118 23.21 -2.07 20.44
N THR A 119 23.94 -0.98 20.71
CA THR A 119 24.64 -0.19 19.67
C THR A 119 25.75 -0.98 18.99
N GLU A 120 26.54 -1.74 19.74
CA GLU A 120 27.62 -2.58 19.19
C GLU A 120 27.06 -3.68 18.29
N ILE A 121 25.94 -4.30 18.70
CA ILE A 121 25.23 -5.28 17.88
C ILE A 121 24.76 -4.63 16.58
N PHE A 122 24.18 -3.43 16.64
CA PHE A 122 23.76 -2.69 15.46
C PHE A 122 24.94 -2.42 14.51
N GLU A 123 26.04 -1.85 15.01
CA GLU A 123 27.22 -1.51 14.19
C GLU A 123 27.85 -2.73 13.54
N LYS A 124 27.86 -3.89 14.22
CA LYS A 124 28.36 -5.15 13.67
C LYS A 124 27.43 -5.76 12.62
N CYS A 125 26.11 -5.64 12.81
CA CYS A 125 25.12 -6.42 12.07
C CYS A 125 24.43 -5.65 10.95
N VAL A 126 24.29 -4.33 11.06
CA VAL A 126 23.44 -3.53 10.18
C VAL A 126 24.28 -2.75 9.17
N THR A 127 24.30 -3.25 7.93
CA THR A 127 24.88 -2.55 6.78
C THR A 127 23.83 -1.71 6.06
N LYS A 128 24.27 -0.82 5.16
CA LYS A 128 23.37 -0.01 4.32
C LYS A 128 22.47 -0.88 3.44
N GLU A 129 23.01 -1.98 2.94
CA GLU A 129 22.26 -2.96 2.15
C GLU A 129 21.16 -3.60 2.97
N LEU A 130 21.45 -3.96 4.23
CA LEU A 130 20.45 -4.53 5.14
C LEU A 130 19.39 -3.50 5.54
N GLN A 131 19.76 -2.23 5.72
CA GLN A 131 18.79 -1.15 5.95
C GLN A 131 17.82 -1.00 4.77
N MET A 132 18.34 -1.01 3.54
CA MET A 132 17.50 -0.91 2.34
C MET A 132 16.64 -2.16 2.12
N GLU A 133 17.15 -3.35 2.41
CA GLU A 133 16.35 -4.58 2.40
C GLU A 133 15.24 -4.51 3.46
N ALA A 134 15.54 -4.02 4.67
CA ALA A 134 14.54 -3.82 5.71
C ALA A 134 13.44 -2.85 5.26
N PHE A 135 13.82 -1.73 4.65
CA PHE A 135 12.86 -0.79 4.07
C PHE A 135 11.96 -1.43 3.00
N ARG A 136 12.54 -2.19 2.06
CA ARG A 136 11.78 -2.89 1.02
C ARG A 136 10.80 -3.92 1.62
N VAL A 137 11.23 -4.66 2.64
CA VAL A 137 10.35 -5.60 3.36
C VAL A 137 9.24 -4.86 4.10
N ALA A 138 9.54 -3.72 4.72
CA ALA A 138 8.54 -2.93 5.46
C ALA A 138 7.48 -2.27 4.56
N THR A 139 7.69 -2.24 3.25
CA THR A 139 6.83 -1.55 2.27
C THR A 139 6.26 -2.48 1.19
N ALA A 140 6.78 -3.69 1.00
CA ALA A 140 6.42 -4.55 -0.12
C ALA A 140 4.97 -5.07 -0.13
N LYS A 141 4.30 -5.15 1.04
CA LYS A 141 2.90 -5.62 1.14
C LYS A 141 1.95 -4.56 1.69
N HIS A 142 2.42 -3.83 2.69
CA HIS A 142 1.76 -2.71 3.33
C HIS A 142 2.80 -1.99 4.18
N THR A 143 2.48 -0.80 4.67
CA THR A 143 3.37 0.05 5.47
C THR A 143 3.15 -0.05 6.99
N GLY A 144 2.36 -1.03 7.44
CA GLY A 144 1.99 -1.19 8.85
C GLY A 144 3.16 -1.36 9.83
N TYR A 145 4.29 -1.92 9.37
CA TYR A 145 5.50 -2.08 10.18
C TYR A 145 6.57 -1.02 9.90
N LEU A 146 6.30 -0.05 9.02
CA LEU A 146 7.29 0.91 8.56
C LEU A 146 7.93 1.68 9.72
N LYS A 147 7.11 2.19 10.64
CA LYS A 147 7.60 2.90 11.84
C LYS A 147 8.51 2.04 12.71
N LEU A 148 8.14 0.77 12.92
CA LEU A 148 8.95 -0.17 13.70
C LEU A 148 10.29 -0.47 13.01
N PHE A 149 10.28 -0.64 11.70
CA PHE A 149 11.49 -0.91 10.93
C PHE A 149 12.38 0.34 10.83
N LYS A 150 11.79 1.52 10.72
CA LYS A 150 12.50 2.80 10.80
C LYS A 150 13.29 2.92 12.09
N GLU A 151 12.68 2.57 13.23
CA GLU A 151 13.34 2.54 14.54
C GLU A 151 14.43 1.47 14.60
N LEU A 152 14.10 0.22 14.28
CA LEU A 152 15.01 -0.92 14.40
C LEU A 152 16.27 -0.77 13.53
N PHE A 153 16.12 -0.28 12.30
CA PHE A 153 17.20 -0.19 11.32
C PHE A 153 17.74 1.24 11.16
N CYS A 154 17.30 2.20 11.98
CA CYS A 154 17.69 3.61 11.93
C CYS A 154 17.63 4.17 10.49
N LEU A 155 16.47 4.03 9.84
CA LEU A 155 16.29 4.39 8.43
C LEU A 155 16.22 5.92 8.19
N ASP A 156 16.14 6.72 9.24
CA ASP A 156 16.09 8.19 9.22
C ASP A 156 17.47 8.86 9.15
N LYS A 157 18.55 8.07 9.06
CA LYS A 157 19.90 8.61 8.88
C LYS A 157 20.01 9.37 7.56
N ARG A 158 20.66 10.53 7.59
CA ARG A 158 20.86 11.43 6.43
C ARG A 158 21.45 10.75 5.20
N GLU A 159 22.32 9.76 5.41
CA GLU A 159 22.95 8.99 4.33
C GLU A 159 22.02 7.99 3.64
N ILE A 160 20.93 7.60 4.30
CA ILE A 160 19.94 6.64 3.79
C ILE A 160 18.81 7.38 3.06
N LEU A 161 18.49 8.60 3.47
CA LEU A 161 17.40 9.41 2.89
C LEU A 161 17.42 9.49 1.34
N PRO A 162 18.56 9.70 0.66
CA PRO A 162 18.58 9.71 -0.81
C PRO A 162 18.11 8.38 -1.43
N LEU A 163 18.54 7.25 -0.86
CA LEU A 163 18.15 5.91 -1.32
C LEU A 163 16.66 5.64 -1.06
N LEU A 164 16.11 6.15 0.04
CA LEU A 164 14.68 6.07 0.32
C LEU A 164 13.86 6.86 -0.70
N LYS A 165 14.33 8.05 -1.10
CA LYS A 165 13.67 8.85 -2.15
C LYS A 165 13.66 8.11 -3.48
N GLU A 166 14.75 7.46 -3.86
CA GLU A 166 14.80 6.60 -5.06
C GLU A 166 13.76 5.47 -4.98
N GLU A 167 13.63 4.81 -3.82
CA GLU A 167 12.63 3.76 -3.64
C GLU A 167 11.19 4.30 -3.66
N VAL A 168 10.93 5.49 -3.10
CA VAL A 168 9.61 6.15 -3.19
C VAL A 168 9.26 6.44 -4.65
N ASN A 169 10.20 6.95 -5.45
CA ASN A 169 10.00 7.14 -6.89
C ASN A 169 9.72 5.82 -7.61
N SER A 170 10.43 4.75 -7.25
CA SER A 170 10.17 3.39 -7.75
C SER A 170 8.77 2.87 -7.35
N MET A 171 8.29 3.19 -6.14
CA MET A 171 6.94 2.86 -5.68
C MET A 171 5.87 3.61 -6.48
N ILE A 172 6.08 4.89 -6.75
CA ILE A 172 5.20 5.72 -7.61
C ILE A 172 5.13 5.11 -9.01
N GLY A 173 6.28 4.77 -9.61
CA GLY A 173 6.33 4.11 -10.93
C GLY A 173 5.68 2.73 -10.99
N ARG A 174 5.49 2.06 -9.84
CA ARG A 174 4.77 0.79 -9.70
C ARG A 174 3.32 0.95 -9.25
N HIS A 175 2.81 2.17 -9.24
CA HIS A 175 1.45 2.54 -8.82
C HIS A 175 1.12 2.20 -7.35
N MET A 176 2.15 2.07 -6.51
CA MET A 176 2.03 1.90 -5.05
C MET A 176 1.84 3.26 -4.35
N PHE A 177 0.91 4.08 -4.85
CA PHE A 177 0.76 5.48 -4.44
C PHE A 177 0.47 5.67 -2.96
N LYS A 178 -0.34 4.77 -2.38
CA LYS A 178 -0.73 4.87 -0.97
C LYS A 178 0.47 4.57 -0.07
N GLU A 179 1.21 3.52 -0.40
CA GLU A 179 2.39 3.11 0.33
C GLU A 179 3.49 4.17 0.19
N ALA A 180 3.68 4.74 -1.00
CA ALA A 180 4.61 5.85 -1.24
C ALA A 180 4.25 7.08 -0.39
N MET A 181 2.96 7.41 -0.30
CA MET A 181 2.45 8.49 0.54
C MET A 181 2.70 8.24 2.03
N ASP A 182 2.46 7.02 2.52
CA ASP A 182 2.74 6.69 3.93
C ASP A 182 4.26 6.78 4.24
N VAL A 183 5.11 6.40 3.28
CA VAL A 183 6.57 6.58 3.42
C VAL A 183 6.90 8.07 3.47
N ALA A 184 6.35 8.88 2.56
CA ALA A 184 6.58 10.33 2.58
C ALA A 184 6.12 10.96 3.91
N GLU A 185 5.00 10.49 4.49
CA GLU A 185 4.52 10.90 5.82
C GLU A 185 5.53 10.53 6.91
N GLU A 186 5.90 9.24 6.98
CA GLU A 186 6.72 8.69 8.06
C GLU A 186 8.15 9.23 8.05
N PHE A 187 8.69 9.60 6.88
CA PHE A 187 10.02 10.18 6.73
C PHE A 187 10.00 11.71 6.55
N GLU A 188 8.85 12.36 6.75
CA GLU A 188 8.69 13.82 6.69
C GLU A 188 9.09 14.44 5.32
N LEU A 189 8.86 13.74 4.22
CA LEU A 189 9.25 14.13 2.86
C LEU A 189 8.21 15.00 2.13
N HIS A 190 7.35 15.72 2.87
CA HIS A 190 6.21 16.45 2.31
C HIS A 190 6.62 17.48 1.24
N HIS A 191 7.78 18.10 1.38
CA HIS A 191 8.27 19.13 0.46
C HIS A 191 8.95 18.57 -0.81
N ASP A 192 9.21 17.26 -0.86
CA ASP A 192 9.86 16.62 -2.01
C ASP A 192 8.86 16.19 -3.10
N TYR A 193 7.57 16.09 -2.75
CA TYR A 193 6.52 15.56 -3.63
C TYR A 193 5.33 16.49 -3.70
N GLY A 194 4.86 16.76 -4.92
CA GLY A 194 3.66 17.55 -5.16
C GLY A 194 2.39 16.70 -5.09
N LEU A 195 1.29 17.32 -5.54
CA LEU A 195 0.00 16.65 -5.58
C LEU A 195 -0.08 15.51 -6.59
N HIS A 196 0.67 15.60 -7.69
CA HIS A 196 0.49 14.73 -8.85
C HIS A 196 1.15 13.36 -8.67
N GLU A 197 2.14 13.28 -7.79
CA GLU A 197 2.98 12.12 -7.55
C GLU A 197 2.21 10.98 -6.87
N PHE A 198 1.41 11.29 -5.85
CA PHE A 198 0.57 10.27 -5.19
C PHE A 198 -0.72 10.80 -4.55
N VAL A 199 -0.86 12.10 -4.27
CA VAL A 199 -2.06 12.64 -3.62
C VAL A 199 -3.27 12.53 -4.55
N ILE A 200 -3.16 13.05 -5.78
CA ILE A 200 -4.20 12.94 -6.81
C ILE A 200 -4.44 11.47 -7.19
N PRO A 201 -3.41 10.66 -7.50
CA PRO A 201 -3.57 9.22 -7.70
C PRO A 201 -4.37 8.52 -6.59
N CYS A 202 -4.08 8.82 -5.31
CA CYS A 202 -4.80 8.24 -4.18
C CYS A 202 -6.28 8.67 -4.15
N ILE A 203 -6.60 9.92 -4.45
CA ILE A 203 -8.00 10.38 -4.57
C ILE A 203 -8.72 9.61 -5.68
N LEU A 204 -8.08 9.46 -6.85
CA LEU A 204 -8.62 8.72 -7.99
C LEU A 204 -8.80 7.22 -7.71
N GLN A 205 -8.20 6.71 -6.63
CA GLN A 205 -8.32 5.34 -6.12
C GLN A 205 -9.28 5.20 -4.93
N ASP A 206 -10.11 6.21 -4.64
CA ASP A 206 -11.05 6.24 -3.50
C ASP A 206 -10.36 6.22 -2.12
N LYS A 207 -9.11 6.68 -2.02
CA LYS A 207 -8.32 6.70 -0.78
C LYS A 207 -8.33 8.07 -0.08
N LEU A 208 -9.46 8.77 -0.13
CA LEU A 208 -9.58 10.14 0.40
C LEU A 208 -9.19 10.25 1.88
N ASN A 209 -9.57 9.28 2.72
CA ASN A 209 -9.24 9.30 4.15
C ASN A 209 -7.72 9.24 4.40
N ALA A 210 -6.99 8.48 3.58
CA ALA A 210 -5.52 8.41 3.69
C ALA A 210 -4.88 9.75 3.26
N VAL A 211 -5.42 10.38 2.22
CA VAL A 211 -4.97 11.69 1.75
C VAL A 211 -5.19 12.77 2.81
N VAL A 212 -6.37 12.80 3.44
CA VAL A 212 -6.66 13.78 4.51
C VAL A 212 -5.71 13.62 5.70
N LYS A 213 -5.38 12.37 6.06
CA LYS A 213 -4.37 12.09 7.11
C LYS A 213 -3.00 12.64 6.72
N TYR A 214 -2.53 12.34 5.50
CA TYR A 214 -1.23 12.79 5.00
C TYR A 214 -1.10 14.32 4.97
N ILE A 215 -2.08 15.02 4.39
CA ILE A 215 -2.01 16.49 4.25
C ILE A 215 -2.32 17.23 5.54
N GLY A 216 -2.73 16.55 6.62
CA GLY A 216 -3.35 17.16 7.80
C GLY A 216 -2.51 18.26 8.49
N SER A 217 -1.19 18.15 8.42
CA SER A 217 -0.24 19.14 8.97
C SER A 217 0.20 20.21 7.96
N ASP A 218 0.08 19.96 6.65
CA ASP A 218 0.61 20.84 5.60
C ASP A 218 -0.48 21.74 4.99
N LYS A 219 -0.53 23.00 5.43
CA LYS A 219 -1.51 23.99 4.93
C LYS A 219 -1.36 24.35 3.46
N GLN A 220 -0.15 24.22 2.91
CA GLN A 220 0.10 24.49 1.50
C GLN A 220 -0.53 23.39 0.64
N ILE A 221 -0.19 22.13 0.91
CA ILE A 221 -0.75 20.98 0.17
C ILE A 221 -2.27 20.90 0.33
N GLN A 222 -2.80 21.20 1.53
CA GLN A 222 -4.25 21.31 1.76
C GLN A 222 -4.93 22.29 0.81
N THR A 223 -4.34 23.49 0.68
CA THR A 223 -4.88 24.55 -0.18
C THR A 223 -4.78 24.18 -1.65
N GLU A 224 -3.61 23.70 -2.08
CA GLU A 224 -3.37 23.26 -3.45
C GLU A 224 -4.36 22.16 -3.85
N LEU A 225 -4.61 21.19 -2.96
CA LEU A 225 -5.55 20.10 -3.24
C LEU A 225 -6.98 20.63 -3.44
N VAL A 226 -7.44 21.48 -2.54
CA VAL A 226 -8.81 22.04 -2.65
C VAL A 226 -8.95 22.90 -3.90
N THR A 227 -7.93 23.69 -4.23
CA THR A 227 -7.90 24.48 -5.48
C THR A 227 -7.87 23.59 -6.73
N TYR A 228 -7.13 22.49 -6.71
CA TYR A 228 -7.13 21.50 -7.78
C TYR A 228 -8.54 20.92 -8.00
N LEU A 229 -9.22 20.53 -6.92
CA LEU A 229 -10.59 20.00 -6.97
C LEU A 229 -11.62 21.05 -7.40
N ASP A 230 -11.49 22.30 -6.95
CA ASP A 230 -12.33 23.42 -7.40
C ASP A 230 -12.23 23.61 -8.93
N GLY A 231 -11.08 23.27 -9.51
CA GLY A 231 -10.86 23.23 -10.95
C GLY A 231 -11.88 22.42 -11.75
N PHE A 232 -12.53 21.41 -11.14
CA PHE A 232 -13.56 20.57 -11.75
C PHE A 232 -14.97 21.13 -11.63
N VAL A 233 -15.19 22.14 -10.78
CA VAL A 233 -16.52 22.70 -10.53
C VAL A 233 -17.02 23.38 -11.81
N GLY A 234 -18.22 22.96 -12.25
CA GLY A 234 -18.89 23.47 -13.44
C GLY A 234 -18.45 22.81 -14.74
N LEU A 235 -17.50 21.87 -14.71
CA LEU A 235 -17.14 21.08 -15.89
C LEU A 235 -18.23 20.09 -16.26
N SER A 236 -18.41 19.90 -17.57
CA SER A 236 -19.15 18.79 -18.15
C SER A 236 -18.38 17.48 -18.02
N GLU A 237 -19.07 16.34 -18.15
CA GLU A 237 -18.46 15.03 -18.03
C GLU A 237 -17.34 14.79 -19.06
N SER A 238 -17.52 15.26 -20.31
CA SER A 238 -16.50 15.15 -21.36
C SER A 238 -15.23 15.95 -21.03
N GLU A 239 -15.37 17.13 -20.44
CA GLU A 239 -14.22 17.94 -19.98
C GLU A 239 -13.48 17.26 -18.81
N VAL A 240 -14.22 16.63 -17.88
CA VAL A 240 -13.63 15.84 -16.79
C VAL A 240 -12.87 14.64 -17.33
N ILE A 241 -13.45 13.89 -18.28
CA ILE A 241 -12.79 12.75 -18.94
C ILE A 241 -11.50 13.21 -19.61
N ASN A 242 -11.54 14.31 -20.35
CA ASN A 242 -10.35 14.84 -21.02
C ASN A 242 -9.26 15.24 -20.03
N ARG A 243 -9.62 15.85 -18.89
CA ARG A 243 -8.66 16.28 -17.87
C ARG A 243 -8.02 15.12 -17.11
N LEU A 244 -8.75 14.01 -16.93
CA LEU A 244 -8.29 12.83 -16.21
C LEU A 244 -7.76 11.71 -17.13
N ARG A 245 -7.67 11.98 -18.44
CA ARG A 245 -7.33 10.98 -19.46
C ARG A 245 -5.99 10.30 -19.18
N SER A 246 -4.93 11.07 -18.86
CA SER A 246 -3.61 10.49 -18.58
C SER A 246 -3.66 9.49 -17.43
N PHE A 247 -4.33 9.81 -16.33
CA PHE A 247 -4.52 8.90 -15.20
C PHE A 247 -5.36 7.67 -15.54
N LYS A 248 -6.22 7.75 -16.56
CA LYS A 248 -6.98 6.60 -17.02
C LYS A 248 -6.14 5.69 -17.91
N ASP A 249 -5.39 6.28 -18.83
CA ASP A 249 -4.51 5.59 -19.76
C ASP A 249 -3.38 4.87 -19.01
N ASP A 250 -2.88 5.48 -17.93
CA ASP A 250 -1.89 4.89 -17.02
C ASP A 250 -2.51 3.94 -15.98
N GLU A 251 -3.77 3.51 -16.13
CA GLU A 251 -4.47 2.59 -15.22
C GLU A 251 -4.50 3.01 -13.73
N VAL A 252 -4.28 4.30 -13.43
CA VAL A 252 -4.29 4.83 -12.06
C VAL A 252 -5.71 4.98 -11.53
N MET A 253 -6.65 5.39 -12.40
CA MET A 253 -8.01 5.75 -12.02
C MET A 253 -8.96 4.56 -11.93
N THR A 254 -9.42 4.26 -10.71
CA THR A 254 -10.45 3.25 -10.41
C THR A 254 -11.82 3.85 -10.17
N LEU A 255 -11.89 5.14 -9.77
CA LEU A 255 -13.14 5.86 -9.61
C LEU A 255 -13.84 6.15 -10.94
N LYS A 256 -15.16 6.31 -10.88
CA LYS A 256 -15.95 6.80 -12.01
C LYS A 256 -15.91 8.32 -12.13
N TYR A 257 -16.02 8.84 -13.35
CA TYR A 257 -15.90 10.28 -13.64
C TYR A 257 -16.98 11.13 -12.96
N GLU A 258 -18.16 10.58 -12.68
CA GLU A 258 -19.28 11.27 -12.03
C GLU A 258 -18.97 11.69 -10.58
N ARG A 259 -17.89 11.16 -9.99
CA ARG A 259 -17.35 11.65 -8.71
C ARG A 259 -16.82 13.07 -8.81
N PHE A 260 -16.36 13.48 -10.00
CA PHE A 260 -15.75 14.77 -10.27
C PHE A 260 -16.70 15.74 -10.99
N THR A 261 -18.00 15.42 -11.07
CA THR A 261 -19.00 16.28 -11.70
C THR A 261 -20.12 16.70 -10.75
N GLY A 262 -20.79 17.81 -11.08
CA GLY A 262 -22.01 18.28 -10.44
C GLY A 262 -21.92 18.40 -8.91
N LYS A 263 -22.97 17.95 -8.20
CA LYS A 263 -23.06 18.08 -6.73
C LYS A 263 -22.06 17.19 -5.99
N THR A 264 -21.50 16.15 -6.63
CA THR A 264 -20.61 15.20 -5.95
C THR A 264 -19.28 15.85 -5.61
N ILE A 265 -18.65 16.49 -6.59
CA ILE A 265 -17.40 17.24 -6.39
C ILE A 265 -17.61 18.44 -5.46
N GLU A 266 -18.73 19.16 -5.61
CA GLU A 266 -19.08 20.27 -4.71
C GLU A 266 -19.14 19.80 -3.24
N LYS A 267 -19.83 18.69 -2.97
CA LYS A 267 -19.90 18.11 -1.60
C LYS A 267 -18.54 17.66 -1.09
N MET A 268 -17.71 17.06 -1.94
CA MET A 268 -16.36 16.62 -1.56
C MET A 268 -15.49 17.81 -1.14
N ILE A 269 -15.50 18.89 -1.92
CA ILE A 269 -14.78 20.12 -1.59
C ILE A 269 -15.30 20.73 -0.29
N TYR A 270 -16.62 20.85 -0.12
CA TYR A 270 -17.23 21.36 1.13
C TYR A 270 -16.82 20.54 2.36
N LYS A 271 -16.81 19.20 2.23
CA LYS A 271 -16.38 18.31 3.31
C LYS A 271 -14.91 18.55 3.65
N LEU A 272 -14.03 18.54 2.65
CA LEU A 272 -12.59 18.75 2.82
C LEU A 272 -12.27 20.12 3.44
N ALA A 273 -12.85 21.20 2.91
CA ALA A 273 -12.61 22.54 3.43
C ALA A 273 -13.09 22.68 4.88
N THR A 274 -14.21 22.04 5.24
CA THR A 274 -14.70 22.02 6.63
C THR A 274 -13.77 21.22 7.54
N GLU A 275 -13.39 20.01 7.14
CA GLU A 275 -12.54 19.10 7.91
C GLU A 275 -11.13 19.68 8.15
N LEU A 276 -10.58 20.35 7.13
CA LEU A 276 -9.26 21.00 7.18
C LEU A 276 -9.28 22.44 7.71
N VAL A 277 -10.47 22.96 8.03
CA VAL A 277 -10.71 24.33 8.52
C VAL A 277 -10.10 25.38 7.57
N LEU A 278 -10.48 25.31 6.29
CA LEU A 278 -9.99 26.20 5.23
C LEU A 278 -11.05 27.25 4.83
N PRO A 279 -10.64 28.50 4.53
CA PRO A 279 -11.53 29.55 4.06
C PRO A 279 -11.99 29.28 2.62
N ILE A 280 -13.19 28.70 2.46
CA ILE A 280 -13.70 28.19 1.19
C ILE A 280 -13.79 29.24 0.07
N ASP A 281 -14.04 30.50 0.43
CA ASP A 281 -14.10 31.63 -0.49
C ASP A 281 -12.74 31.93 -1.15
N LYS A 282 -11.65 31.58 -0.47
CA LYS A 282 -10.28 31.73 -0.99
C LYS A 282 -9.79 30.49 -1.73
N VAL A 283 -10.02 29.31 -1.16
CA VAL A 283 -9.44 28.06 -1.69
C VAL A 283 -10.30 27.39 -2.77
N ALA A 284 -11.59 27.71 -2.84
CA ALA A 284 -12.54 27.16 -3.82
C ALA A 284 -13.49 28.25 -4.39
N PRO A 285 -12.95 29.24 -5.12
CA PRO A 285 -13.72 30.38 -5.62
C PRO A 285 -14.80 29.98 -6.65
N LYS A 286 -14.59 28.95 -7.48
CA LYS A 286 -15.60 28.51 -8.46
C LYS A 286 -16.81 27.92 -7.73
N LEU A 287 -16.59 27.07 -6.74
CA LEU A 287 -17.63 26.55 -5.86
C LEU A 287 -18.39 27.67 -5.16
N PHE A 288 -17.68 28.62 -4.56
CA PHE A 288 -18.29 29.75 -3.86
C PHE A 288 -19.19 30.57 -4.80
N SER A 289 -18.71 30.85 -6.01
CA SER A 289 -19.48 31.60 -7.03
C SER A 289 -20.73 30.83 -7.51
N CYS A 290 -20.62 29.50 -7.69
CA CYS A 290 -21.73 28.64 -8.09
C CYS A 290 -22.84 28.64 -7.02
N THR A 291 -22.48 28.53 -5.75
CA THR A 291 -23.42 28.59 -4.62
C THR A 291 -24.10 29.96 -4.51
N LYS A 292 -23.35 31.06 -4.72
CA LYS A 292 -23.91 32.42 -4.70
C LYS A 292 -24.94 32.61 -5.81
N ARG A 293 -24.63 32.20 -7.04
CA ARG A 293 -25.54 32.28 -8.21
C ARG A 293 -26.84 31.50 -7.99
N ARG A 294 -26.76 30.29 -7.42
CA ARG A 294 -27.94 29.47 -7.08
C ARG A 294 -28.83 30.11 -6.02
N ARG A 295 -28.23 30.75 -5.00
CA ARG A 295 -29.00 31.49 -3.98
C ARG A 295 -29.72 32.70 -4.58
N THR A 296 -29.06 33.46 -5.44
CA THR A 296 -29.69 34.59 -6.13
C THR A 296 -30.80 34.15 -7.09
N SER A 297 -30.64 33.03 -7.81
CA SER A 297 -31.67 32.50 -8.70
C SER A 297 -32.88 31.93 -7.96
N LEU A 298 -32.67 31.33 -6.78
CA LEU A 298 -33.76 30.89 -5.90
C LEU A 298 -34.55 32.09 -5.36
N GLN A 299 -33.85 33.14 -4.92
CA GLN A 299 -34.50 34.37 -4.44
C GLN A 299 -35.29 35.10 -5.53
N SER A 300 -34.79 35.14 -6.77
CA SER A 300 -35.54 35.72 -7.90
C SER A 300 -36.77 34.87 -8.25
N THR A 301 -36.67 33.54 -8.22
CA THR A 301 -37.79 32.63 -8.49
C THR A 301 -38.88 32.72 -7.42
N ILE A 302 -38.49 32.85 -6.15
CA ILE A 302 -39.43 33.07 -5.03
C ILE A 302 -40.13 34.42 -5.20
N LYS A 303 -39.40 35.51 -5.47
CA LYS A 303 -40.01 36.84 -5.69
C LYS A 303 -41.03 36.82 -6.84
N VAL A 304 -40.71 36.20 -7.98
CA VAL A 304 -41.64 36.09 -9.12
C VAL A 304 -42.91 35.30 -8.76
N ARG A 305 -42.83 34.31 -7.87
CA ARG A 305 -43.99 33.53 -7.40
C ARG A 305 -44.90 34.33 -6.46
N TYR A 306 -44.34 35.16 -5.60
CA TYR A 306 -45.09 36.01 -4.65
C TYR A 306 -45.59 37.33 -5.26
N SER A 307 -45.12 37.73 -6.45
CA SER A 307 -45.62 38.90 -7.19
C SER A 307 -46.72 38.57 -8.21
N ARG A 308 -47.17 37.31 -8.28
CA ARG A 308 -48.23 36.83 -9.18
C ARG A 308 -49.49 36.32 -8.45
N THR A 309 -49.60 36.59 -7.15
CA THR A 309 -50.80 36.44 -6.31
C THR A 309 -51.28 37.80 -5.90
#